data_AF-A0A7L3GDB9-F1
#
_entry.id   AF-A0A7L3GDB9-F1
#
_cell.length_a   1.000
_cell.length_b   1.000
_cell.length_c   1.000
_cell.angle_alpha   90.00
_cell.angle_beta   90.00
_cell.angle_gamma   90.00
#
_symmetry.space_group_name_H-M   'P 1'
#
loop_
_entity.id
_entity.type
_entity.pdbx_description
1 polymer ?
#
loop_
_entity_poly.entity_id
_entity_poly.type
_entity_poly.pdbx_seq_one_letter_code
_entity_poly.pdbx_strand_id
1 'polypeptide(L)'
;MLEGPKVSQSELAKRFGVSQPQICRIIKNKERILSEWHRNGDPERKRKREGKDAALEAALLRWVEGARATDLPVSGPLLQLKAKHLAEALGRPDPEPSGGWLAHFGARHNLAFKKPPAEKGDAEQPTAEHWAGVVLPGLLRSYAPSEIYACGETGVFLPASSPGTGEGAGDRLTLLLCANADGSEKAPLRAVGDSPRPRCLQGINLGQMPWSYRAGSLAGVTASLFTEWLQEFNEGMRQQAKSILLLLAKHEAHPYLQLSNVRMVFVPPAAALAQPLDRGIASDLKGHYQRRLLRWLPAERGTGQPTLLDALHMLAQAWGDVRPGLIASCFCAAGISPDAGAEALALTAAPGPLRQEQLERRALMDEELEHDGEPAGGDGGAAEGEDAEKPAAVQPCPSEREVWRSLATLRRYLECRATSPDLFQAFYELEDAVYMVSAS
;
A
#
# COMPACT_ATOMS: atom_id res chain seq x y z
N MET A 1 -39.66 25.37 -9.09
CA MET A 1 -40.25 26.09 -10.23
C MET A 1 -41.68 25.61 -10.59
N LEU A 2 -42.58 25.46 -9.62
CA LEU A 2 -44.02 25.24 -9.90
C LEU A 2 -44.93 26.09 -8.99
N GLU A 3 -44.33 27.03 -8.28
CA GLU A 3 -45.01 28.05 -7.48
C GLU A 3 -44.31 29.36 -7.82
N GLY A 4 -44.86 30.01 -8.85
CA GLY A 4 -44.36 31.18 -9.56
C GLY A 4 -45.41 31.55 -10.62
N PRO A 5 -45.46 32.81 -11.07
CA PRO A 5 -46.69 33.53 -11.45
C PRO A 5 -47.52 32.82 -12.52
N LYS A 6 -48.84 33.09 -12.59
CA LYS A 6 -49.86 32.43 -13.43
C LYS A 6 -49.48 32.25 -14.92
N VAL A 7 -48.56 31.34 -15.23
CA VAL A 7 -48.22 30.93 -16.60
C VAL A 7 -49.31 29.97 -17.05
N SER A 8 -49.89 30.23 -18.22
CA SER A 8 -50.93 29.38 -18.78
C SER A 8 -50.37 27.99 -19.16
N GLN A 9 -51.20 26.94 -19.09
CA GLN A 9 -50.76 25.58 -19.43
C GLN A 9 -50.26 25.47 -20.88
N SER A 10 -50.80 26.28 -21.79
CA SER A 10 -50.38 26.37 -23.18
C SER A 10 -48.98 26.98 -23.33
N GLU A 11 -48.62 27.92 -22.46
CA GLU A 11 -47.29 28.51 -22.47
C GLU A 11 -46.24 27.58 -21.82
N LEU A 12 -46.60 26.86 -20.76
CA LEU A 12 -45.78 25.76 -20.24
C LEU A 12 -45.54 24.68 -21.30
N ALA A 13 -46.58 24.28 -22.03
CA ALA A 13 -46.48 23.30 -23.10
C ALA A 13 -45.44 23.72 -24.16
N LYS A 14 -45.46 25.00 -24.59
CA LYS A 14 -44.48 25.55 -25.53
C LYS A 14 -43.05 25.57 -24.97
N ARG A 15 -42.88 26.01 -23.71
CA ARG A 15 -41.54 26.10 -23.07
C ARG A 15 -40.85 24.74 -22.94
N PHE A 16 -41.63 23.69 -22.66
CA PHE A 16 -41.11 22.35 -22.42
C PHE A 16 -41.23 21.41 -23.64
N GLY A 17 -41.69 21.92 -24.80
CA GLY A 17 -41.81 21.12 -26.03
C GLY A 17 -42.79 19.93 -25.93
N VAL A 18 -43.83 20.05 -25.09
CA VAL A 18 -44.82 18.99 -24.84
C VAL A 18 -46.24 19.48 -25.13
N SER A 19 -47.19 18.57 -25.29
CA SER A 19 -48.59 18.93 -25.53
C SER A 19 -49.29 19.47 -24.27
N GLN A 20 -50.26 20.37 -24.44
CA GLN A 20 -51.04 20.93 -23.33
C GLN A 20 -51.79 19.86 -22.49
N PRO A 21 -52.36 18.78 -23.07
CA PRO A 21 -52.92 17.67 -22.30
C PRO A 21 -51.90 16.96 -21.38
N GLN A 22 -50.62 16.87 -21.78
CA GLN A 22 -49.57 16.30 -20.95
C GLN A 22 -49.27 17.18 -19.72
N ILE A 23 -49.18 18.50 -19.91
CA ILE A 23 -49.04 19.46 -18.81
C ILE A 23 -50.21 19.36 -17.83
N CYS A 24 -51.45 19.32 -18.35
CA CYS A 24 -52.65 19.17 -17.52
C CYS A 24 -52.62 17.86 -16.70
N ARG A 25 -52.19 16.74 -17.30
CA ARG A 25 -52.08 15.44 -16.61
C ARG A 25 -50.98 15.44 -15.54
N ILE A 26 -49.86 16.11 -15.76
CA ILE A 26 -48.76 16.24 -14.78
C ILE A 26 -49.25 17.07 -13.58
N ILE A 27 -49.92 18.21 -13.84
CA ILE A 27 -50.46 19.07 -12.78
C ILE A 27 -51.50 18.31 -11.93
N LYS A 28 -52.41 17.56 -12.56
CA LYS A 28 -53.40 16.73 -11.84
C LYS A 28 -52.78 15.65 -10.95
N ASN A 29 -51.57 15.19 -11.27
CA ASN A 29 -50.85 14.17 -10.51
C ASN A 29 -49.70 14.74 -9.67
N LYS A 30 -49.59 16.07 -9.53
CA LYS A 30 -48.45 16.77 -8.90
C LYS A 30 -48.12 16.21 -7.53
N GLU A 31 -49.10 16.13 -6.63
CA GLU A 31 -48.88 15.68 -5.25
C GLU A 31 -48.40 14.24 -5.17
N ARG A 32 -48.95 13.34 -6.00
CA ARG A 32 -48.51 11.94 -6.09
C ARG A 32 -47.08 11.85 -6.63
N ILE A 33 -46.71 12.67 -7.62
CA ILE A 33 -45.36 12.67 -8.20
C ILE A 33 -44.34 13.23 -7.19
N LEU A 34 -44.68 14.31 -6.48
CA LEU A 34 -43.81 14.91 -5.46
C LEU A 34 -43.62 13.99 -4.25
N SER A 35 -44.69 13.36 -3.75
CA SER A 35 -44.59 12.40 -2.64
C SER A 35 -43.77 11.16 -3.01
N GLU A 36 -43.83 10.69 -4.26
CA GLU A 36 -42.98 9.60 -4.75
C GLU A 36 -41.51 10.05 -4.89
N TRP A 37 -41.24 11.29 -5.29
CA TRP A 37 -39.89 11.86 -5.35
C TRP A 37 -39.26 11.96 -3.95
N HIS A 38 -40.00 12.46 -2.96
CA HIS A 38 -39.53 12.56 -1.58
C HIS A 38 -39.24 11.20 -0.92
N ARG A 39 -39.85 10.11 -1.40
CA ARG A 39 -39.63 8.74 -0.92
C ARG A 39 -38.51 8.00 -1.66
N ASN A 40 -37.48 8.70 -2.13
CA ASN A 40 -36.36 8.13 -2.92
C ASN A 40 -36.79 7.48 -4.25
N GLY A 41 -37.81 8.02 -4.92
CA GLY A 41 -38.12 7.61 -6.29
C GLY A 41 -36.98 7.99 -7.24
N ASP A 42 -36.50 7.02 -8.03
CA ASP A 42 -35.51 7.26 -9.10
C ASP A 42 -35.97 8.43 -10.01
N PRO A 43 -35.20 9.52 -10.11
CA PRO A 43 -35.56 10.71 -10.88
C PRO A 43 -35.60 10.44 -12.40
N GLU A 44 -34.94 9.39 -12.90
CA GLU A 44 -34.95 8.99 -14.31
C GLU A 44 -36.11 8.02 -14.65
N ARG A 45 -36.94 7.68 -13.66
CA ARG A 45 -38.00 6.67 -13.81
C ARG A 45 -39.19 7.16 -14.63
N LYS A 46 -39.26 6.71 -15.90
CA LYS A 46 -40.34 7.07 -16.84
C LYS A 46 -41.67 6.32 -16.65
N ARG A 47 -41.68 5.13 -16.01
CA ARG A 47 -42.88 4.31 -15.75
C ARG A 47 -42.77 3.55 -14.43
N LYS A 48 -43.87 3.48 -13.67
CA LYS A 48 -43.99 2.65 -12.44
C LYS A 48 -44.47 1.26 -12.81
N ARG A 49 -43.73 0.22 -12.42
CA ARG A 49 -44.14 -1.18 -12.47
C ARG A 49 -43.95 -1.78 -11.09
N GLU A 50 -44.98 -2.41 -10.56
CA GLU A 50 -44.91 -3.11 -9.27
C GLU A 50 -44.24 -4.46 -9.46
N GLY A 51 -43.44 -4.89 -8.48
CA GLY A 51 -42.80 -6.19 -8.51
C GLY A 51 -43.81 -7.30 -8.32
N LYS A 52 -43.44 -8.53 -8.68
CA LYS A 52 -44.29 -9.71 -8.51
C LYS A 52 -44.63 -9.98 -7.03
N ASP A 53 -43.86 -9.46 -6.08
CA ASP A 53 -44.06 -9.69 -4.64
C ASP A 53 -43.87 -8.42 -3.79
N ALA A 54 -44.93 -7.62 -3.67
CA ALA A 54 -44.90 -6.36 -2.94
C ALA A 54 -44.64 -6.52 -1.42
N ALA A 55 -45.00 -7.65 -0.83
CA ALA A 55 -44.85 -7.89 0.61
C ALA A 55 -43.38 -8.14 0.99
N LEU A 56 -42.70 -8.99 0.20
CA LEU A 56 -41.27 -9.24 0.35
C LEU A 56 -40.44 -7.97 0.11
N GLU A 57 -40.78 -7.20 -0.93
CA GLU A 57 -40.09 -5.94 -1.25
C GLU A 57 -40.24 -4.90 -0.14
N ALA A 58 -41.44 -4.76 0.45
CA ALA A 58 -41.65 -3.84 1.56
C ALA A 58 -40.87 -4.24 2.81
N ALA A 59 -40.84 -5.53 3.15
CA ALA A 59 -40.07 -6.04 4.28
C ALA A 59 -38.56 -5.86 4.10
N LEU A 60 -38.07 -6.12 2.88
CA LEU A 60 -36.67 -5.95 2.52
C LEU A 60 -36.26 -4.47 2.52
N LEU A 61 -37.11 -3.58 2.01
CA LEU A 61 -36.87 -2.14 2.03
C LEU A 61 -36.76 -1.60 3.46
N ARG A 62 -37.68 -1.99 4.35
CA ARG A 62 -37.66 -1.58 5.77
C ARG A 62 -36.37 -2.03 6.47
N TRP A 63 -35.89 -3.23 6.13
CA TRP A 63 -34.60 -3.71 6.64
C TRP A 63 -33.42 -2.88 6.12
N VAL A 64 -33.42 -2.51 4.83
CA VAL A 64 -32.38 -1.66 4.24
C VAL A 64 -32.38 -0.25 4.87
N GLU A 65 -33.55 0.32 5.12
CA GLU A 65 -33.68 1.60 5.83
C GLU A 65 -33.11 1.52 7.25
N GLY A 66 -33.39 0.43 7.98
CA GLY A 66 -32.81 0.18 9.30
C GLY A 66 -31.28 -0.02 9.27
N ALA A 67 -30.77 -0.78 8.29
CA ALA A 67 -29.33 -1.01 8.12
C ALA A 67 -28.57 0.29 7.80
N ARG A 68 -29.17 1.19 7.01
CA ARG A 68 -28.61 2.52 6.71
C ARG A 68 -28.64 3.45 7.92
N ALA A 69 -29.65 3.36 8.79
CA ALA A 69 -29.71 4.14 10.02
C ALA A 69 -28.62 3.72 11.04
N THR A 70 -28.05 2.52 10.90
CA THR A 70 -26.97 2.00 11.74
C THR A 70 -25.61 1.96 11.02
N ASP A 71 -25.44 2.68 9.91
CA ASP A 71 -24.22 2.71 9.08
C ASP A 71 -23.69 1.32 8.64
N LEU A 72 -24.57 0.31 8.52
CA LEU A 72 -24.18 -1.03 8.07
C LEU A 72 -24.08 -1.04 6.53
N PRO A 73 -22.92 -1.36 5.94
CA PRO A 73 -22.79 -1.43 4.49
C PRO A 73 -23.58 -2.62 3.92
N VAL A 74 -24.66 -2.32 3.19
CA VAL A 74 -25.51 -3.33 2.54
C VAL A 74 -24.92 -3.72 1.18
N SER A 75 -24.19 -4.84 1.14
CA SER A 75 -23.67 -5.42 -0.11
C SER A 75 -24.75 -6.22 -0.86
N GLY A 76 -24.58 -6.40 -2.18
CA GLY A 76 -25.50 -7.21 -3.00
C GLY A 76 -25.69 -8.64 -2.49
N PRO A 77 -24.61 -9.38 -2.16
CA PRO A 77 -24.72 -10.72 -1.56
C PRO A 77 -25.42 -10.73 -0.19
N LEU A 78 -25.17 -9.72 0.65
CA LEU A 78 -25.84 -9.59 1.95
C LEU A 78 -27.35 -9.35 1.78
N LEU A 79 -27.73 -8.55 0.78
CA LEU A 79 -29.14 -8.32 0.48
C LEU A 79 -29.82 -9.56 -0.08
N GLN A 80 -29.14 -10.35 -0.92
CA GLN A 80 -29.65 -11.64 -1.40
C GLN A 80 -29.90 -12.61 -0.25
N LEU A 81 -28.94 -12.72 0.68
CA LEU A 81 -29.10 -13.56 1.86
C LEU A 81 -30.27 -13.10 2.73
N LYS A 82 -30.41 -11.78 2.93
CA LYS A 82 -31.52 -11.24 3.72
C LYS A 82 -32.88 -11.43 3.03
N ALA A 83 -32.92 -11.27 1.70
CA ALA A 83 -34.13 -11.51 0.92
C ALA A 83 -34.58 -12.98 1.02
N LYS A 84 -33.65 -13.95 1.03
CA LYS A 84 -33.94 -15.36 1.28
C LYS A 84 -34.55 -15.58 2.67
N HIS A 85 -33.90 -15.08 3.72
CA HIS A 85 -34.42 -15.20 5.09
C HIS A 85 -35.82 -14.57 5.26
N LEU A 86 -36.08 -13.43 4.60
CA LEU A 86 -37.40 -12.78 4.65
C LEU A 86 -38.45 -13.55 3.85
N ALA A 87 -38.07 -14.19 2.73
CA ALA A 87 -38.98 -15.04 1.96
C ALA A 87 -39.39 -16.30 2.74
N GLU A 88 -38.43 -16.93 3.45
CA GLU A 88 -38.67 -18.06 4.35
C GLU A 88 -39.59 -17.67 5.50
N ALA A 89 -39.34 -16.53 6.16
CA ALA A 89 -40.17 -16.02 7.25
C ALA A 89 -41.60 -15.65 6.81
N LEU A 90 -41.80 -15.35 5.53
CA LEU A 90 -43.11 -15.08 4.93
C LEU A 90 -43.79 -16.34 4.34
N GLY A 91 -43.20 -17.53 4.54
CA GLY A 91 -43.77 -18.81 4.12
C GLY A 91 -43.72 -19.06 2.61
N ARG A 92 -42.75 -18.49 1.90
CA ARG A 92 -42.62 -18.61 0.43
C ARG A 92 -41.24 -19.17 0.04
N PRO A 93 -41.11 -20.50 -0.13
CA PRO A 93 -39.81 -21.14 -0.34
C PRO A 93 -39.29 -21.16 -1.79
N ASP A 94 -39.96 -20.55 -2.79
CA ASP A 94 -39.45 -20.54 -4.17
C ASP A 94 -40.03 -19.38 -5.04
N PRO A 95 -39.33 -18.88 -6.09
CA PRO A 95 -37.93 -19.12 -6.44
C PRO A 95 -36.99 -18.04 -5.87
N GLU A 96 -35.78 -18.49 -5.61
CA GLU A 96 -34.60 -17.71 -5.24
C GLU A 96 -34.61 -16.30 -5.86
N PRO A 97 -34.40 -15.22 -5.06
CA PRO A 97 -34.33 -13.87 -5.60
C PRO A 97 -33.12 -13.77 -6.53
N SER A 98 -33.37 -13.99 -7.82
CA SER A 98 -32.33 -14.03 -8.84
C SER A 98 -31.56 -12.71 -8.87
N GLY A 99 -30.31 -12.74 -9.35
CA GLY A 99 -29.52 -11.52 -9.54
C GLY A 99 -30.26 -10.44 -10.34
N GLY A 100 -31.13 -10.85 -11.28
CA GLY A 100 -32.02 -9.97 -12.02
C GLY A 100 -33.12 -9.33 -11.17
N TRP A 101 -33.78 -10.09 -10.28
CA TRP A 101 -34.78 -9.54 -9.36
C TRP A 101 -34.17 -8.51 -8.40
N LEU A 102 -32.98 -8.79 -7.86
CA LEU A 102 -32.27 -7.89 -6.96
C LEU A 102 -31.82 -6.60 -7.68
N ALA A 103 -31.35 -6.70 -8.93
CA ALA A 103 -31.02 -5.55 -9.75
C ALA A 103 -32.25 -4.66 -10.02
N HIS A 104 -33.41 -5.27 -10.31
CA HIS A 104 -34.67 -4.54 -10.45
C HIS A 104 -35.18 -3.95 -9.14
N PHE A 105 -35.01 -4.64 -8.01
CA PHE A 105 -35.32 -4.12 -6.67
C PHE A 105 -34.44 -2.90 -6.35
N GLY A 106 -33.13 -3.00 -6.59
CA GLY A 106 -32.19 -1.90 -6.39
C GLY A 106 -32.51 -0.68 -7.24
N ALA A 107 -32.81 -0.88 -8.53
CA ALA A 107 -33.23 0.19 -9.42
C ALA A 107 -34.55 0.85 -8.98
N ARG A 108 -35.52 0.08 -8.47
CA ARG A 108 -36.84 0.61 -8.06
C ARG A 108 -36.81 1.44 -6.77
N HIS A 109 -35.88 1.11 -5.86
CA HIS A 109 -35.76 1.75 -4.55
C HIS A 109 -34.51 2.63 -4.42
N ASN A 110 -33.87 2.96 -5.55
CA ASN A 110 -32.64 3.75 -5.59
C ASN A 110 -31.54 3.21 -4.65
N LEU A 111 -31.48 1.88 -4.53
CA LEU A 111 -30.40 1.19 -3.84
C LEU A 111 -29.30 0.98 -4.88
N ALA A 112 -28.41 1.96 -4.98
CA ALA A 112 -27.17 1.78 -5.71
C ALA A 112 -26.34 0.72 -4.96
N PHE A 113 -26.46 -0.56 -5.37
CA PHE A 113 -25.37 -1.51 -5.13
C PHE A 113 -24.23 -1.01 -5.97
N LYS A 114 -23.37 -0.18 -5.37
CA LYS A 114 -22.16 0.28 -6.03
C LYS A 114 -21.27 -0.94 -6.27
N LYS A 115 -21.44 -1.58 -7.42
CA LYS A 115 -20.24 -1.84 -8.23
C LYS A 115 -19.70 -0.45 -8.55
N PRO A 116 -18.41 -0.14 -8.31
CA PRO A 116 -17.88 1.14 -8.74
C PRO A 116 -18.29 1.35 -10.21
N PRO A 117 -18.84 2.53 -10.57
CA PRO A 117 -19.37 2.72 -11.91
C PRO A 117 -18.25 2.44 -12.92
N ALA A 118 -18.51 1.53 -13.85
CA ALA A 118 -17.86 1.62 -15.14
C ALA A 118 -18.39 2.92 -15.75
N GLU A 119 -17.58 3.98 -15.68
CA GLU A 119 -17.85 5.31 -16.19
C GLU A 119 -18.28 5.21 -17.65
N LYS A 120 -19.59 5.26 -17.92
CA LYS A 120 -20.10 5.65 -19.23
C LYS A 120 -20.14 7.17 -19.26
N GLY A 121 -19.07 7.70 -19.82
CA GLY A 121 -18.80 9.11 -19.98
C GLY A 121 -17.36 9.34 -19.59
N ASP A 122 -16.49 9.55 -20.57
CA ASP A 122 -15.37 10.46 -20.43
C ASP A 122 -15.93 11.80 -19.91
N ALA A 123 -16.18 11.88 -18.60
CA ALA A 123 -15.97 13.12 -17.90
C ALA A 123 -14.45 13.25 -17.92
N GLU A 124 -13.93 14.14 -18.79
CA GLU A 124 -12.51 14.42 -18.95
C GLU A 124 -11.81 14.26 -17.60
N GLN A 125 -11.03 13.17 -17.46
CA GLN A 125 -10.12 13.09 -16.32
C GLN A 125 -9.29 14.37 -16.35
N PRO A 126 -9.12 15.07 -15.22
CA PRO A 126 -8.36 16.30 -15.22
C PRO A 126 -7.01 16.01 -15.86
N THR A 127 -6.62 16.85 -16.82
CA THR A 127 -5.31 16.73 -17.46
C THR A 127 -4.23 16.67 -16.38
N ALA A 128 -3.10 16.01 -16.66
CA ALA A 128 -2.01 15.90 -15.69
C ALA A 128 -1.60 17.29 -15.15
N GLU A 129 -1.67 18.32 -16.00
CA GLU A 129 -1.42 19.72 -15.68
C GLU A 129 -2.47 20.32 -14.73
N HIS A 130 -3.77 20.11 -14.96
CA HIS A 130 -4.82 20.60 -14.05
C HIS A 130 -4.76 19.89 -12.69
N TRP A 131 -4.49 18.59 -12.71
CA TRP A 131 -4.29 17.82 -11.48
C TRP A 131 -3.10 18.36 -10.67
N ALA A 132 -1.94 18.49 -11.29
CA ALA A 132 -0.72 18.96 -10.65
C ALA A 132 -0.78 20.44 -10.23
N GLY A 133 -1.44 21.30 -11.03
CA GLY A 133 -1.46 22.74 -10.80
C GLY A 133 -2.59 23.24 -9.89
N VAL A 134 -3.70 22.52 -9.80
CA VAL A 134 -4.90 23.00 -9.08
C VAL A 134 -5.38 22.01 -8.02
N VAL A 135 -5.62 20.76 -8.41
CA VAL A 135 -6.26 19.78 -7.52
C VAL A 135 -5.31 19.34 -6.42
N LEU A 136 -4.10 18.92 -6.78
CA LEU A 136 -3.12 18.41 -5.83
C LEU A 136 -2.70 19.49 -4.82
N PRO A 137 -2.26 20.70 -5.20
CA PRO A 137 -1.94 21.75 -4.23
C PRO A 137 -3.13 22.11 -3.34
N GLY A 138 -4.35 22.10 -3.90
CA GLY A 138 -5.58 22.36 -3.14
C GLY A 138 -5.83 21.35 -2.03
N LEU A 139 -5.53 20.07 -2.28
CA LEU A 139 -5.64 19.00 -1.30
C LEU A 139 -4.53 19.08 -0.25
N LEU A 140 -3.29 19.30 -0.68
CA LEU A 140 -2.11 19.28 0.19
C LEU A 140 -2.13 20.41 1.24
N ARG A 141 -2.74 21.57 0.95
CA ARG A 141 -2.85 22.70 1.91
C ARG A 141 -3.48 22.37 3.26
N SER A 142 -4.26 21.28 3.35
CA SER A 142 -4.94 20.89 4.58
C SER A 142 -4.15 19.89 5.43
N TYR A 143 -2.95 19.50 4.99
CA TYR A 143 -2.15 18.45 5.61
C TYR A 143 -0.70 18.91 5.79
N ALA A 144 -0.11 18.55 6.92
CA ALA A 144 1.32 18.67 7.11
C ALA A 144 2.07 17.62 6.26
N PRO A 145 3.36 17.83 5.94
CA PRO A 145 4.14 16.86 5.16
C PRO A 145 4.21 15.47 5.81
N SER A 146 4.26 15.44 7.15
CA SER A 146 4.21 14.22 7.95
C SER A 146 2.88 13.46 7.81
N GLU A 147 1.81 14.11 7.34
CA GLU A 147 0.45 13.57 7.19
C GLU A 147 0.13 13.19 5.74
N ILE A 148 1.05 13.39 4.80
CA ILE A 148 0.87 13.06 3.38
C ILE A 148 1.66 11.81 3.08
N TYR A 149 0.97 10.71 2.80
CA TYR A 149 1.56 9.42 2.50
C TYR A 149 1.37 9.07 1.02
N ALA A 150 2.36 8.40 0.43
CA ALA A 150 2.23 7.73 -0.85
C ALA A 150 2.33 6.22 -0.63
N CYS A 151 1.53 5.45 -1.37
CA CYS A 151 1.56 4.00 -1.32
C CYS A 151 1.54 3.43 -2.75
N GLY A 152 2.28 2.33 -2.93
CA GLY A 152 2.48 1.71 -4.23
C GLY A 152 3.21 0.39 -4.12
N GLU A 153 3.26 -0.31 -5.24
CA GLU A 153 3.75 -1.67 -5.33
C GLU A 153 5.07 -1.72 -6.09
N THR A 154 5.99 -2.58 -5.66
CA THR A 154 7.20 -2.86 -6.44
C THR A 154 7.56 -4.34 -6.42
N GLY A 155 7.94 -4.88 -7.56
CA GLY A 155 8.41 -6.26 -7.66
C GLY A 155 9.91 -6.39 -7.40
N VAL A 156 10.29 -7.42 -6.63
CA VAL A 156 11.67 -7.87 -6.46
C VAL A 156 11.78 -9.35 -6.82
N PHE A 157 12.95 -9.76 -7.30
CA PHE A 157 13.22 -11.15 -7.62
C PHE A 157 13.93 -11.82 -6.44
N LEU A 158 13.47 -13.03 -6.11
CA LEU A 158 14.19 -13.91 -5.20
C LEU A 158 15.32 -14.60 -5.98
N PRO A 159 16.49 -14.83 -5.34
CA PRO A 159 17.56 -15.61 -5.95
C PRO A 159 17.07 -17.04 -6.25
N ALA A 160 17.21 -17.46 -7.52
CA ALA A 160 16.62 -18.69 -8.04
C ALA A 160 17.30 -19.94 -7.47
N SER A 161 16.53 -20.96 -7.06
CA SER A 161 17.01 -22.21 -6.42
C SER A 161 17.93 -23.13 -7.26
N SER A 162 18.31 -22.78 -8.49
CA SER A 162 19.21 -23.61 -9.32
C SER A 162 19.79 -22.83 -10.53
N PRO A 163 21.11 -22.86 -10.75
CA PRO A 163 21.71 -22.49 -12.03
C PRO A 163 21.75 -23.74 -12.92
N GLY A 164 20.83 -23.89 -13.90
CA GLY A 164 20.98 -25.01 -14.85
C GLY A 164 19.83 -25.35 -15.79
N THR A 165 18.61 -24.87 -15.58
CA THR A 165 17.50 -25.10 -16.53
C THR A 165 17.08 -23.78 -17.12
N GLY A 166 17.26 -23.62 -18.43
CA GLY A 166 16.83 -22.46 -19.18
C GLY A 166 15.32 -22.28 -19.07
N GLU A 167 14.91 -21.46 -18.10
CA GLU A 167 13.66 -20.73 -17.89
C GLU A 167 13.78 -20.03 -16.50
N GLY A 168 14.86 -19.27 -16.32
CA GLY A 168 15.25 -18.72 -15.01
C GLY A 168 14.61 -17.37 -14.70
N ALA A 169 13.32 -17.35 -14.36
CA ALA A 169 12.75 -16.22 -13.62
C ALA A 169 12.63 -16.66 -12.15
N GLY A 170 13.50 -16.17 -11.26
CA GLY A 170 13.36 -16.42 -9.83
C GLY A 170 11.96 -16.02 -9.33
N ASP A 171 11.47 -16.69 -8.29
CA ASP A 171 10.15 -16.41 -7.70
C ASP A 171 10.01 -14.90 -7.45
N ARG A 172 9.00 -14.29 -8.08
CA ARG A 172 8.72 -12.86 -7.96
C ARG A 172 8.01 -12.62 -6.64
N LEU A 173 8.49 -11.64 -5.89
CA LEU A 173 7.87 -11.13 -4.68
C LEU A 173 7.42 -9.69 -4.92
N THR A 174 6.15 -9.38 -4.65
CA THR A 174 5.64 -8.01 -4.73
C THR A 174 5.63 -7.38 -3.35
N LEU A 175 6.13 -6.16 -3.25
CA LEU A 175 6.23 -5.40 -2.01
C LEU A 175 5.26 -4.22 -2.09
N LEU A 176 4.42 -4.06 -1.08
CA LEU A 176 3.64 -2.86 -0.86
C LEU A 176 4.44 -1.91 0.03
N LEU A 177 4.79 -0.76 -0.52
CA LEU A 177 5.59 0.28 0.12
C LEU A 177 4.70 1.47 0.45
N CYS A 178 4.89 2.06 1.63
CA CYS A 178 4.22 3.29 2.01
C CYS A 178 5.10 4.13 2.93
N ALA A 179 5.22 5.43 2.63
CA ALA A 179 6.01 6.38 3.40
C ALA A 179 5.35 7.77 3.34
N ASN A 180 5.67 8.64 4.30
CA ASN A 180 5.19 10.03 4.31
C ASN A 180 6.14 11.00 3.59
N ALA A 181 5.64 12.20 3.32
CA ALA A 181 6.27 13.14 2.41
C ALA A 181 7.55 13.78 2.98
N ASP A 182 7.72 13.84 4.30
CA ASP A 182 8.97 14.28 4.92
C ASP A 182 9.97 13.13 5.18
N GLY A 183 9.55 11.89 4.93
CA GLY A 183 10.36 10.68 5.13
C GLY A 183 10.57 10.28 6.59
N SER A 184 9.89 10.92 7.54
CA SER A 184 9.99 10.60 8.97
C SER A 184 9.36 9.25 9.33
N GLU A 185 8.37 8.80 8.56
CA GLU A 185 7.63 7.57 8.80
C GLU A 185 7.58 6.68 7.56
N LYS A 186 7.84 5.39 7.79
CA LYS A 186 7.69 4.31 6.81
C LYS A 186 6.74 3.27 7.39
N ALA A 187 5.73 2.87 6.63
CA ALA A 187 4.90 1.74 7.02
C ALA A 187 5.75 0.45 6.99
N PRO A 188 5.49 -0.52 7.90
CA PRO A 188 6.10 -1.83 7.84
C PRO A 188 5.84 -2.49 6.48
N LEU A 189 6.86 -3.19 5.96
CA LEU A 189 6.81 -3.77 4.64
C LEU A 189 5.77 -4.89 4.57
N ARG A 190 4.93 -4.89 3.54
CA ARG A 190 4.04 -6.02 3.22
C ARG A 190 4.48 -6.69 1.94
N ALA A 191 4.90 -7.94 2.06
CA ALA A 191 5.31 -8.79 0.96
C ALA A 191 4.17 -9.72 0.53
N VAL A 192 4.00 -9.87 -0.78
CA VAL A 192 3.04 -10.76 -1.41
C VAL A 192 3.77 -11.72 -2.33
N GLY A 193 3.72 -13.00 -2.00
CA GLY A 193 4.26 -14.09 -2.80
C GLY A 193 3.17 -15.00 -3.35
N ASP A 194 3.57 -16.07 -4.02
CA ASP A 194 2.65 -17.03 -4.64
C ASP A 194 2.14 -18.09 -3.64
N SER A 195 3.00 -18.55 -2.73
CA SER A 195 2.66 -19.64 -1.81
C SER A 195 2.02 -19.13 -0.51
N PRO A 196 0.83 -19.63 -0.09
CA PRO A 196 0.16 -19.21 1.15
C PRO A 196 0.86 -19.67 2.43
N ARG A 197 1.63 -20.77 2.36
CA ARG A 197 2.36 -21.31 3.52
C ARG A 197 3.74 -21.80 3.09
N PRO A 198 4.69 -20.89 2.80
CA PRO A 198 6.06 -21.25 2.49
C PRO A 198 6.66 -22.05 3.65
N ARG A 199 7.39 -23.13 3.35
CA ARG A 199 7.99 -24.00 4.37
C ARG A 199 8.96 -23.24 5.29
N CYS A 200 9.69 -22.28 4.74
CA CYS A 200 10.62 -21.44 5.50
C CYS A 200 9.93 -20.52 6.52
N LEU A 201 8.62 -20.27 6.40
CA LEU A 201 7.86 -19.45 7.36
C LEU A 201 7.20 -20.27 8.48
N GLN A 202 7.40 -21.59 8.49
CA GLN A 202 6.83 -22.45 9.53
C GLN A 202 7.58 -22.31 10.86
N GLY A 203 6.82 -22.23 11.95
CA GLY A 203 7.37 -22.09 13.30
C GLY A 203 7.89 -20.68 13.64
N ILE A 204 7.60 -19.69 12.80
CA ILE A 204 7.95 -18.29 13.02
C ILE A 204 6.79 -17.56 13.68
N ASN A 205 7.08 -16.67 14.63
CA ASN A 205 6.10 -15.78 15.21
C ASN A 205 5.81 -14.59 14.27
N LEU A 206 5.05 -14.86 13.20
CA LEU A 206 4.75 -13.87 12.14
C LEU A 206 4.14 -12.56 12.66
N GLY A 207 3.46 -12.56 13.81
CA GLY A 207 2.88 -11.37 14.41
C GLY A 207 3.89 -10.39 15.01
N GLN A 208 5.16 -10.81 15.18
CA GLN A 208 6.23 -9.99 15.77
C GLN A 208 7.34 -9.68 14.75
N MET A 209 7.14 -10.03 13.48
CA MET A 209 8.08 -9.69 12.42
C MET A 209 7.97 -8.21 12.04
N PRO A 210 9.09 -7.54 11.67
CA PRO A 210 9.07 -6.16 11.18
C PRO A 210 8.49 -6.03 9.76
N TRP A 211 8.11 -7.15 9.16
CA TRP A 211 7.48 -7.28 7.86
C TRP A 211 6.27 -8.22 7.98
N SER A 212 5.38 -8.16 7.00
CA SER A 212 4.23 -9.06 6.91
C SER A 212 4.20 -9.76 5.56
N TYR A 213 3.75 -11.01 5.54
CA TYR A 213 3.65 -11.81 4.32
C TYR A 213 2.21 -12.26 4.08
N ARG A 214 1.77 -12.19 2.82
CA ARG A 214 0.51 -12.74 2.33
C ARG A 214 0.76 -13.48 1.02
N ALA A 215 -0.12 -14.40 0.65
CA ALA A 215 -0.13 -14.95 -0.70
C ALA A 215 -1.22 -14.31 -1.53
N GLY A 216 -0.87 -13.96 -2.75
CA GLY A 216 -1.76 -13.38 -3.74
C GLY A 216 -1.67 -14.14 -5.05
N SER A 217 -2.74 -14.11 -5.83
CA SER A 217 -2.72 -14.66 -7.19
C SER A 217 -1.61 -14.01 -8.01
N LEU A 218 -0.80 -14.80 -8.70
CA LEU A 218 0.35 -14.33 -9.50
C LEU A 218 1.37 -13.51 -8.70
N ALA A 219 1.48 -13.76 -7.38
CA ALA A 219 2.30 -12.98 -6.45
C ALA A 219 2.02 -11.47 -6.50
N GLY A 220 0.80 -11.06 -6.82
CA GLY A 220 0.36 -9.66 -6.89
C GLY A 220 -0.56 -9.26 -5.74
N VAL A 221 -0.60 -7.97 -5.43
CA VAL A 221 -1.56 -7.44 -4.45
C VAL A 221 -2.97 -7.50 -5.05
N THR A 222 -3.90 -8.12 -4.34
CA THR A 222 -5.31 -8.15 -4.73
C THR A 222 -6.11 -7.10 -3.96
N ALA A 223 -7.30 -6.75 -4.45
CA ALA A 223 -8.20 -5.84 -3.76
C ALA A 223 -8.50 -6.23 -2.30
N SER A 224 -8.59 -7.54 -2.00
CA SER A 224 -8.80 -8.02 -0.64
C SER A 224 -7.56 -7.84 0.24
N LEU A 225 -6.37 -8.15 -0.28
CA LEU A 225 -5.11 -7.99 0.45
C LEU A 225 -4.80 -6.50 0.73
N PHE A 226 -5.07 -5.63 -0.24
CA PHE A 226 -4.94 -4.19 -0.07
C PHE A 226 -5.95 -3.65 0.95
N THR A 227 -7.21 -4.12 0.90
CA THR A 227 -8.24 -3.75 1.87
C THR A 227 -7.85 -4.13 3.29
N GLU A 228 -7.36 -5.35 3.48
CA GLU A 228 -6.86 -5.83 4.78
C GLU A 228 -5.72 -4.94 5.30
N TRP A 229 -4.71 -4.68 4.47
CA TRP A 229 -3.59 -3.79 4.82
C TRP A 229 -4.08 -2.38 5.17
N LEU A 230 -4.99 -1.82 4.38
CA LEU A 230 -5.46 -0.46 4.57
C LEU A 230 -6.30 -0.31 5.84
N GLN A 231 -7.06 -1.34 6.23
CA GLN A 231 -7.77 -1.37 7.51
C GLN A 231 -6.81 -1.40 8.70
N GLU A 232 -5.78 -2.24 8.65
CA GLU A 232 -4.72 -2.29 9.67
C GLU A 232 -3.97 -0.95 9.76
N PHE A 233 -3.65 -0.35 8.61
CA PHE A 233 -2.99 0.95 8.54
C PHE A 233 -3.88 2.07 9.13
N ASN A 234 -5.18 2.10 8.79
CA ASN A 234 -6.12 3.07 9.36
C ASN A 234 -6.28 2.91 10.87
N GLU A 235 -6.31 1.67 11.36
CA GLU A 235 -6.37 1.37 12.78
C GLU A 235 -5.10 1.86 13.51
N GLY A 236 -3.92 1.67 12.92
CA GLY A 236 -2.66 2.24 13.43
C GLY A 236 -2.69 3.76 13.48
N MET A 237 -3.19 4.42 12.42
CA MET A 237 -3.34 5.88 12.41
C MET A 237 -4.35 6.37 13.46
N ARG A 238 -5.44 5.62 13.69
CA ARG A 238 -6.42 5.90 14.73
C ARG A 238 -5.82 5.82 16.13
N GLN A 239 -5.01 4.81 16.40
CA GLN A 239 -4.32 4.64 17.69
C GLN A 239 -3.32 5.78 17.96
N GLN A 240 -2.70 6.31 16.91
CA GLN A 240 -1.81 7.47 16.99
C GLN A 240 -2.56 8.82 17.00
N ALA A 241 -3.90 8.81 16.92
CA ALA A 241 -4.74 10.01 16.77
C ALA A 241 -4.35 10.90 15.56
N LYS A 242 -3.85 10.29 14.48
CA LYS A 242 -3.45 10.97 13.25
C LYS A 242 -4.52 10.85 12.18
N SER A 243 -4.73 11.90 11.39
CA SER A 243 -5.52 11.83 10.17
C SER A 243 -4.63 12.20 8.99
N ILE A 244 -4.59 11.33 7.99
CA ILE A 244 -3.59 11.39 6.92
C ILE A 244 -4.24 11.34 5.54
N LEU A 245 -3.55 11.93 4.56
CA LEU A 245 -3.86 11.85 3.14
C LEU A 245 -3.04 10.74 2.50
N LEU A 246 -3.68 9.73 1.91
CA LEU A 246 -3.01 8.63 1.23
C LEU A 246 -3.15 8.74 -0.29
N LEU A 247 -2.03 8.99 -0.97
CA LEU A 247 -1.91 9.08 -2.41
C LEU A 247 -1.64 7.69 -3.02
N LEU A 248 -2.45 7.30 -3.98
CA LEU A 248 -2.42 5.97 -4.62
C LEU A 248 -2.56 6.08 -6.14
N ALA A 249 -1.94 5.19 -6.89
CA ALA A 249 -2.27 5.03 -8.31
C ALA A 249 -3.66 4.38 -8.46
N LYS A 250 -4.47 4.87 -9.41
CA LYS A 250 -5.75 4.24 -9.76
C LYS A 250 -5.48 2.85 -10.36
N HIS A 251 -5.89 1.79 -9.65
CA HIS A 251 -5.69 0.41 -10.07
C HIS A 251 -6.83 -0.48 -9.53
N GLU A 252 -7.14 -1.60 -10.20
CA GLU A 252 -8.22 -2.51 -9.77
C GLU A 252 -7.96 -3.13 -8.39
N ALA A 253 -6.69 -3.34 -8.05
CA ALA A 253 -6.28 -3.82 -6.73
C ALA A 253 -6.46 -2.79 -5.60
N HIS A 254 -6.77 -1.53 -5.91
CA HIS A 254 -6.93 -0.46 -4.95
C HIS A 254 -8.40 0.01 -4.89
N PRO A 255 -9.31 -0.76 -4.26
CA PRO A 255 -10.69 -0.32 -4.09
C PRO A 255 -10.75 0.93 -3.21
N TYR A 256 -11.64 1.88 -3.54
CA TYR A 256 -11.91 3.01 -2.64
C TYR A 256 -12.66 2.52 -1.39
N LEU A 257 -12.14 2.88 -0.22
CA LEU A 257 -12.76 2.63 1.08
C LEU A 257 -12.96 3.97 1.81
N GLN A 258 -14.10 4.10 2.48
CA GLN A 258 -14.33 5.21 3.39
C GLN A 258 -13.84 4.79 4.78
N LEU A 259 -12.85 5.52 5.29
CA LEU A 259 -12.13 5.21 6.53
C LEU A 259 -12.17 6.40 7.48
N SER A 260 -11.90 6.16 8.77
CA SER A 260 -12.00 7.19 9.81
C SER A 260 -10.83 8.17 9.81
N ASN A 261 -9.61 7.67 9.58
CA ASN A 261 -8.37 8.43 9.77
C ASN A 261 -7.55 8.55 8.48
N VAL A 262 -7.79 7.68 7.50
CA VAL A 262 -7.08 7.70 6.21
C VAL A 262 -8.00 8.20 5.10
N ARG A 263 -7.64 9.33 4.48
CA ARG A 263 -8.31 9.84 3.28
C ARG A 263 -7.58 9.37 2.03
N MET A 264 -8.22 8.51 1.25
CA MET A 264 -7.66 8.04 -0.02
C MET A 264 -7.84 9.06 -1.14
N VAL A 265 -6.79 9.30 -1.92
CA VAL A 265 -6.83 10.08 -3.16
C VAL A 265 -6.10 9.32 -4.26
N PHE A 266 -6.79 9.08 -5.36
CA PHE A 266 -6.21 8.44 -6.53
C PHE A 266 -5.57 9.48 -7.44
N VAL A 267 -4.29 9.28 -7.72
CA VAL A 267 -3.52 10.03 -8.70
C VAL A 267 -3.95 9.56 -10.10
N PRO A 268 -4.34 10.47 -11.01
CA PRO A 268 -4.71 10.14 -12.37
C PRO A 268 -3.58 9.40 -13.12
N PRO A 269 -3.90 8.45 -14.02
CA PRO A 269 -2.89 7.71 -14.79
C PRO A 269 -1.91 8.60 -15.56
N ALA A 270 -2.39 9.73 -16.10
CA ALA A 270 -1.55 10.71 -16.81
C ALA A 270 -0.50 11.38 -15.91
N ALA A 271 -0.71 11.39 -14.59
CA ALA A 271 0.22 11.90 -13.58
C ALA A 271 0.94 10.78 -12.81
N ALA A 272 0.69 9.50 -13.12
CA ALA A 272 1.26 8.36 -12.42
C ALA A 272 2.78 8.23 -12.61
N LEU A 273 3.35 8.77 -13.70
CA LEU A 273 4.80 8.90 -13.91
C LEU A 273 5.49 9.84 -12.90
N ALA A 274 4.73 10.48 -12.02
CA ALA A 274 5.21 11.33 -10.93
C ALA A 274 4.96 10.73 -9.53
N GLN A 275 4.57 9.46 -9.38
CA GLN A 275 4.45 8.84 -8.06
C GLN A 275 5.81 8.89 -7.31
N PRO A 276 5.86 9.36 -6.05
CA PRO A 276 7.11 9.46 -5.29
C PRO A 276 7.88 8.14 -5.21
N LEU A 277 7.16 7.01 -5.14
CA LEU A 277 7.77 5.69 -5.03
C LEU A 277 8.58 5.31 -6.28
N ASP A 278 8.09 5.70 -7.46
CA ASP A 278 8.75 5.44 -8.75
C ASP A 278 9.87 6.46 -9.05
N ARG A 279 9.96 7.53 -8.26
CA ARG A 279 10.97 8.61 -8.39
C ARG A 279 12.29 8.32 -7.68
N GLY A 280 12.49 7.09 -7.20
CA GLY A 280 13.78 6.65 -6.66
C GLY A 280 13.66 5.77 -5.42
N ILE A 281 12.60 5.92 -4.62
CA ILE A 281 12.42 5.17 -3.37
C ILE A 281 12.46 3.65 -3.61
N ALA A 282 11.68 3.16 -4.58
CA ALA A 282 11.64 1.73 -4.90
C ALA A 282 12.97 1.23 -5.50
N SER A 283 13.67 2.07 -6.27
CA SER A 283 14.98 1.73 -6.85
C SER A 283 16.07 1.66 -5.78
N ASP A 284 16.05 2.59 -4.82
CA ASP A 284 17.01 2.64 -3.72
C ASP A 284 16.85 1.42 -2.79
N LEU A 285 15.60 1.07 -2.43
CA LEU A 285 15.30 -0.18 -1.72
C LEU A 285 15.86 -1.40 -2.46
N LYS A 286 15.65 -1.47 -3.79
CA LYS A 286 16.18 -2.58 -4.61
C LYS A 286 17.70 -2.61 -4.60
N GLY A 287 18.36 -1.46 -4.68
CA GLY A 287 19.82 -1.36 -4.61
C GLY A 287 20.37 -1.77 -3.24
N HIS A 288 19.71 -1.40 -2.14
CA HIS A 288 20.04 -1.88 -0.80
C HIS A 288 19.87 -3.40 -0.68
N TYR A 289 18.73 -3.93 -1.14
CA TYR A 289 18.47 -5.37 -1.16
C TYR A 289 19.50 -6.14 -1.99
N GLN A 290 19.82 -5.67 -3.20
CA GLN A 290 20.83 -6.30 -4.07
C GLN A 290 22.22 -6.31 -3.43
N ARG A 291 22.64 -5.21 -2.79
CA ARG A 291 23.91 -5.18 -2.05
C ARG A 291 23.94 -6.20 -0.93
N ARG A 292 22.85 -6.31 -0.14
CA ARG A 292 22.72 -7.30 0.94
C ARG A 292 22.74 -8.74 0.38
N LEU A 293 22.10 -8.98 -0.76
CA LEU A 293 22.13 -10.27 -1.45
C LEU A 293 23.54 -10.63 -1.95
N LEU A 294 24.29 -9.68 -2.52
CA LEU A 294 25.67 -9.92 -2.96
C LEU A 294 26.60 -10.25 -1.78
N ARG A 295 26.39 -9.60 -0.62
CA ARG A 295 27.09 -9.92 0.63
C ARG A 295 26.80 -11.33 1.14
N TRP A 296 25.69 -11.93 0.73
CA TRP A 296 25.34 -13.30 1.07
C TRP A 296 26.15 -14.36 0.31
N LEU A 297 26.71 -14.02 -0.85
CA LEU A 297 27.36 -14.98 -1.74
C LEU A 297 28.81 -15.46 -1.41
N PRO A 298 29.54 -15.02 -0.35
CA PRO A 298 30.86 -15.57 -0.07
C PRO A 298 30.83 -17.08 0.25
N ALA A 299 31.73 -17.82 -0.39
CA ALA A 299 31.88 -19.27 -0.38
C ALA A 299 32.15 -19.91 1.01
N GLU A 300 32.24 -19.12 2.08
CA GLU A 300 32.39 -19.59 3.46
C GLU A 300 31.07 -19.62 4.26
N ARG A 301 29.95 -19.16 3.68
CA ARG A 301 28.61 -19.38 4.22
C ARG A 301 28.13 -20.76 3.77
N GLY A 302 28.47 -21.81 4.52
CA GLY A 302 28.17 -23.21 4.19
C GLY A 302 26.70 -23.63 4.10
N THR A 303 25.78 -22.77 3.63
CA THR A 303 24.33 -23.04 3.55
C THR A 303 23.71 -22.32 2.35
N GLY A 304 23.70 -22.98 1.18
CA GLY A 304 22.73 -22.76 0.10
C GLY A 304 22.44 -21.32 -0.35
N GLN A 305 21.41 -21.18 -1.19
CA GLN A 305 20.87 -19.89 -1.56
C GLN A 305 19.95 -19.37 -0.45
N PRO A 306 19.82 -18.03 -0.28
CA PRO A 306 19.00 -17.48 0.78
C PRO A 306 17.54 -17.85 0.55
N THR A 307 16.86 -18.19 1.63
CA THR A 307 15.45 -18.56 1.60
C THR A 307 14.57 -17.31 1.44
N LEU A 308 13.28 -17.49 1.17
CA LEU A 308 12.30 -16.38 1.22
C LEU A 308 12.35 -15.65 2.58
N LEU A 309 12.55 -16.37 3.68
CA LEU A 309 12.66 -15.75 5.00
C LEU A 309 13.87 -14.81 5.07
N ASP A 310 15.03 -15.26 4.59
CA ASP A 310 16.24 -14.45 4.52
C ASP A 310 16.03 -13.22 3.64
N ALA A 311 15.38 -13.39 2.49
CA ALA A 311 15.02 -12.28 1.63
C ALA A 311 14.10 -11.26 2.32
N LEU A 312 13.11 -11.71 3.10
CA LEU A 312 12.21 -10.82 3.84
C LEU A 312 12.95 -10.01 4.91
N HIS A 313 13.89 -10.62 5.64
CA HIS A 313 14.73 -9.88 6.59
C HIS A 313 15.65 -8.89 5.87
N MET A 314 16.30 -9.30 4.77
CA MET A 314 17.13 -8.40 3.95
C MET A 314 16.33 -7.22 3.37
N LEU A 315 15.08 -7.46 2.97
CA LEU A 315 14.18 -6.42 2.46
C LEU A 315 13.73 -5.47 3.57
N ALA A 316 13.48 -5.96 4.79
CA ALA A 316 13.16 -5.09 5.92
C ALA A 316 14.35 -4.19 6.29
N GLN A 317 15.57 -4.74 6.31
CA GLN A 317 16.79 -3.94 6.50
C GLN A 317 16.98 -2.94 5.37
N ALA A 318 16.83 -3.38 4.10
CA ALA A 318 16.93 -2.50 2.95
C ALA A 318 15.90 -1.36 2.98
N TRP A 319 14.70 -1.62 3.49
CA TRP A 319 13.68 -0.59 3.69
C TRP A 319 14.03 0.38 4.81
N GLY A 320 14.63 -0.12 5.89
CA GLY A 320 15.21 0.69 6.95
C GLY A 320 16.27 1.65 6.43
N ASP A 321 17.16 1.16 5.56
CA ASP A 321 18.29 1.91 4.97
C ASP A 321 17.86 3.04 4.03
N VAL A 322 16.66 2.97 3.44
CA VAL A 322 16.15 4.06 2.57
C VAL A 322 16.05 5.34 3.39
N ARG A 323 16.87 6.33 3.01
CA ARG A 323 17.09 7.54 3.81
C ARG A 323 15.87 8.46 3.79
N PRO A 324 15.48 9.05 4.93
CA PRO A 324 14.40 10.05 4.99
C PRO A 324 14.56 11.19 3.99
N GLY A 325 15.78 11.74 3.85
CA GLY A 325 16.05 12.82 2.89
C GLY A 325 15.85 12.43 1.42
N LEU A 326 16.07 11.15 1.06
CA LEU A 326 15.76 10.67 -0.28
C LEU A 326 14.25 10.63 -0.49
N ILE A 327 13.50 10.10 0.48
CA ILE A 327 12.04 10.05 0.43
C ILE A 327 11.48 11.45 0.23
N ALA A 328 11.88 12.41 1.08
CA ALA A 328 11.46 13.80 0.98
C ALA A 328 11.76 14.39 -0.41
N SER A 329 12.98 14.17 -0.93
CA SER A 329 13.35 14.63 -2.27
C SER A 329 12.48 14.02 -3.38
N CYS A 330 12.09 12.74 -3.26
CA CYS A 330 11.21 12.09 -4.23
C CYS A 330 9.78 12.65 -4.19
N PHE A 331 9.27 12.99 -3.00
CA PHE A 331 7.98 13.70 -2.86
C PHE A 331 8.03 15.12 -3.43
N CYS A 332 9.11 15.87 -3.15
CA CYS A 332 9.32 17.18 -3.77
C CYS A 332 9.35 17.09 -5.30
N ALA A 333 10.08 16.11 -5.86
CA ALA A 333 10.16 15.88 -7.29
C ALA A 333 8.82 15.45 -7.92
N ALA A 334 7.89 14.93 -7.12
CA ALA A 334 6.52 14.61 -7.51
C ALA A 334 5.57 15.83 -7.44
N GLY A 335 6.06 17.01 -7.04
CA GLY A 335 5.25 18.21 -6.84
C GLY A 335 4.53 18.25 -5.48
N ILE A 336 4.90 17.36 -4.56
CA ILE A 336 4.39 17.32 -3.18
C ILE A 336 5.46 17.97 -2.31
N SER A 337 5.47 19.29 -2.27
CA SER A 337 6.44 20.03 -1.47
C SER A 337 6.04 20.03 0.02
N PRO A 338 6.98 19.76 0.93
CA PRO A 338 6.76 19.93 2.35
C PRO A 338 6.62 21.41 2.78
N ASP A 339 7.11 22.36 1.96
CA ASP A 339 7.24 23.78 2.31
C ASP A 339 6.33 24.71 1.50
N ALA A 340 5.04 24.37 1.33
CA ALA A 340 4.07 25.28 0.70
C ALA A 340 3.55 26.40 1.64
N GLY A 341 4.39 26.86 2.57
CA GLY A 341 4.07 27.90 3.56
C GLY A 341 4.99 29.12 3.57
N ALA A 342 6.17 29.07 2.95
CA ALA A 342 7.07 30.22 2.84
C ALA A 342 7.92 30.10 1.57
N GLU A 343 8.14 31.22 0.88
CA GLU A 343 8.96 31.36 -0.33
C GLU A 343 8.28 30.98 -1.66
N ALA A 344 7.15 31.62 -1.93
CA ALA A 344 7.04 32.28 -3.23
C ALA A 344 8.00 33.49 -3.23
N LEU A 345 8.94 33.51 -4.18
CA LEU A 345 9.86 34.61 -4.56
C LEU A 345 11.31 34.56 -4.01
N ALA A 346 12.12 33.63 -4.51
CA ALA A 346 13.56 33.77 -4.80
C ALA A 346 14.04 32.38 -5.30
N LEU A 347 14.82 32.14 -6.36
CA LEU A 347 15.59 32.93 -7.30
C LEU A 347 15.68 32.11 -8.59
N THR A 348 15.57 32.81 -9.70
CA THR A 348 15.99 32.38 -11.04
C THR A 348 17.50 32.08 -11.07
N ALA A 349 17.90 30.82 -11.26
CA ALA A 349 19.08 30.39 -12.02
C ALA A 349 19.25 28.87 -11.90
N ALA A 350 18.93 28.15 -12.97
CA ALA A 350 19.32 26.74 -13.12
C ALA A 350 20.78 26.65 -13.57
N PRO A 351 21.63 25.82 -12.94
CA PRO A 351 22.74 25.18 -13.62
C PRO A 351 22.25 23.86 -14.22
N GLY A 352 22.51 23.67 -15.52
CA GLY A 352 22.11 22.48 -16.28
C GLY A 352 22.71 21.16 -15.78
N PRO A 353 22.27 20.03 -16.35
CA PRO A 353 22.65 18.70 -15.88
C PRO A 353 24.16 18.46 -16.02
N LEU A 354 24.76 17.97 -14.95
CA LEU A 354 26.17 17.58 -14.89
C LEU A 354 26.42 16.41 -15.87
N ARG A 355 27.33 16.64 -16.84
CA ARG A 355 27.80 15.64 -17.79
C ARG A 355 28.70 14.61 -17.11
N GLN A 356 28.65 13.40 -17.66
CA GLN A 356 29.26 12.14 -17.24
C GLN A 356 30.79 12.15 -17.02
N GLU A 357 31.49 13.23 -17.36
CA GLU A 357 32.96 13.34 -17.24
C GLU A 357 33.44 13.82 -15.85
N GLN A 358 32.54 14.19 -14.93
CA GLN A 358 32.94 14.52 -13.54
C GLN A 358 32.85 13.34 -12.56
N LEU A 359 32.23 12.22 -12.96
CA LEU A 359 32.20 11.00 -12.14
C LEU A 359 33.51 10.20 -12.24
N GLU A 360 34.28 10.35 -13.31
CA GLU A 360 35.51 9.57 -13.54
C GLU A 360 36.77 10.16 -12.88
N ARG A 361 36.67 11.33 -12.23
CA ARG A 361 37.80 11.96 -11.51
C ARG A 361 37.93 11.59 -10.03
N ARG A 362 37.13 10.64 -9.53
CA ARG A 362 37.20 10.17 -8.13
C ARG A 362 37.50 8.67 -7.97
N ALA A 363 37.91 8.00 -9.05
CA ALA A 363 38.14 6.55 -9.05
C ALA A 363 39.58 6.13 -9.41
N LEU A 364 40.57 7.01 -9.26
CA LEU A 364 41.98 6.68 -9.50
C LEU A 364 42.87 7.43 -8.52
N MET A 365 43.15 6.82 -7.36
CA MET A 365 44.43 6.84 -6.65
C MET A 365 44.37 5.71 -5.62
N ASP A 366 45.15 4.65 -5.85
CA ASP A 366 45.94 3.93 -4.84
C ASP A 366 46.52 2.67 -5.51
N GLU A 367 47.61 2.89 -6.25
CA GLU A 367 48.64 1.87 -6.45
C GLU A 367 50.00 2.50 -6.09
N GLU A 368 50.88 1.62 -5.60
CA GLU A 368 52.31 1.78 -5.32
C GLU A 368 52.69 2.31 -3.93
N LEU A 369 53.19 1.40 -3.08
CA LEU A 369 54.59 1.41 -2.63
C LEU A 369 54.97 0.06 -1.99
N GLU A 370 55.92 -0.64 -2.62
CA GLU A 370 56.62 -1.83 -2.14
C GLU A 370 57.93 -1.50 -1.40
N HIS A 371 58.35 -2.44 -0.53
CA HIS A 371 59.71 -2.74 -0.01
C HIS A 371 60.36 -1.71 0.95
N ASP A 372 61.19 -2.05 1.95
CA ASP A 372 61.98 -3.24 2.29
C ASP A 372 62.48 -3.15 3.76
N GLY A 373 62.91 -4.25 4.40
CA GLY A 373 63.78 -4.17 5.60
C GLY A 373 63.81 -5.35 6.60
N GLU A 374 64.57 -6.40 6.24
CA GLU A 374 65.31 -7.45 7.01
C GLU A 374 65.03 -7.86 8.49
N PRO A 375 65.36 -9.12 8.86
CA PRO A 375 65.21 -9.67 10.21
C PRO A 375 66.46 -9.50 11.08
N ALA A 376 66.29 -9.29 12.38
CA ALA A 376 67.35 -9.41 13.38
C ALA A 376 67.10 -10.60 14.31
N GLY A 377 68.02 -11.56 14.31
CA GLY A 377 68.11 -12.62 15.31
C GLY A 377 68.69 -12.11 16.63
N GLY A 378 68.32 -12.75 17.73
CA GLY A 378 68.84 -12.49 19.07
C GLY A 378 68.54 -13.65 20.02
N ASP A 379 69.61 -14.29 20.44
CA ASP A 379 69.76 -15.50 21.24
C ASP A 379 69.37 -15.36 22.73
N GLY A 380 69.08 -16.51 23.37
CA GLY A 380 69.51 -16.85 24.73
C GLY A 380 68.81 -16.25 25.96
N GLY A 381 68.20 -17.11 26.78
CA GLY A 381 67.92 -16.79 28.19
C GLY A 381 66.98 -17.75 28.90
N ALA A 382 67.49 -18.88 29.37
CA ALA A 382 66.82 -19.70 30.38
C ALA A 382 66.90 -19.02 31.76
N ALA A 383 65.76 -18.87 32.43
CA ALA A 383 65.70 -18.69 33.88
C ALA A 383 64.44 -19.39 34.40
N GLU A 384 64.65 -20.37 35.26
CA GLU A 384 63.63 -21.07 36.03
C GLU A 384 63.05 -20.19 37.14
N GLY A 385 61.78 -20.44 37.48
CA GLY A 385 61.24 -20.25 38.83
C GLY A 385 60.41 -18.98 39.02
N GLU A 386 59.10 -19.13 39.06
CA GLU A 386 58.24 -18.85 40.23
C GLU A 386 56.76 -19.02 39.86
N ASP A 387 55.96 -19.47 40.83
CA ASP A 387 54.58 -19.92 40.70
C ASP A 387 53.67 -18.97 39.91
N ALA A 388 53.49 -19.24 38.62
CA ALA A 388 52.46 -18.62 37.81
C ALA A 388 51.15 -19.41 38.00
N GLU A 389 50.27 -18.86 38.82
CA GLU A 389 48.83 -19.05 38.72
C GLU A 389 48.48 -19.16 37.22
N LYS A 390 48.00 -20.35 36.76
CA LYS A 390 47.71 -20.58 35.34
C LYS A 390 46.91 -19.39 34.83
N PRO A 391 47.44 -18.55 33.90
CA PRO A 391 46.65 -17.45 33.38
C PRO A 391 45.40 -18.10 32.77
N ALA A 392 44.23 -17.66 33.22
CA ALA A 392 42.96 -18.13 32.70
C ALA A 392 43.08 -18.15 31.18
N ALA A 393 42.98 -19.34 30.58
CA ALA A 393 43.29 -19.55 29.17
C ALA A 393 42.53 -18.49 28.36
N VAL A 394 43.27 -17.54 27.77
CA VAL A 394 42.67 -16.45 26.99
C VAL A 394 41.87 -17.12 25.90
N GLN A 395 40.55 -16.95 25.93
CA GLN A 395 39.70 -17.54 24.90
C GLN A 395 40.15 -16.95 23.55
N PRO A 396 40.41 -17.81 22.55
CA PRO A 396 40.83 -17.33 21.24
C PRO A 396 39.74 -16.45 20.64
N CYS A 397 40.15 -15.45 19.85
CA CYS A 397 39.20 -14.63 19.10
C CYS A 397 38.34 -15.55 18.21
N PRO A 398 37.00 -15.44 18.24
CA PRO A 398 36.14 -16.29 17.43
C PRO A 398 36.42 -16.05 15.95
N SER A 399 36.38 -17.13 15.17
CA SER A 399 36.45 -17.04 13.70
C SER A 399 35.21 -16.34 13.15
N GLU A 400 35.34 -15.69 11.99
CA GLU A 400 34.22 -15.04 11.32
C GLU A 400 33.02 -16.00 11.15
N ARG A 401 33.30 -17.26 10.82
CA ARG A 401 32.29 -18.31 10.69
C ARG A 401 31.52 -18.60 11.99
N GLU A 402 32.18 -18.55 13.14
CA GLU A 402 31.55 -18.72 14.45
C GLU A 402 30.65 -17.54 14.80
N VAL A 403 31.08 -16.32 14.47
CA VAL A 403 30.27 -15.11 14.66
C VAL A 403 28.98 -15.20 13.84
N TRP A 404 29.08 -15.53 12.54
CA TRP A 404 27.90 -15.65 11.67
C TRP A 404 26.96 -16.79 12.09
N ARG A 405 27.49 -17.94 12.55
CA ARG A 405 26.66 -19.01 13.11
C ARG A 405 25.93 -18.56 14.38
N SER A 406 26.59 -17.78 15.22
CA SER A 406 26.00 -17.23 16.44
C SER A 406 24.88 -16.24 16.12
N LEU A 407 25.10 -15.35 15.14
CA LEU A 407 24.07 -14.44 14.64
C LEU A 407 22.89 -15.19 14.02
N ALA A 408 23.13 -16.22 13.19
CA ALA A 408 22.06 -17.05 12.62
C ALA A 408 21.24 -17.75 13.72
N THR A 409 21.91 -18.24 14.77
CA THR A 409 21.26 -18.88 15.93
C THR A 409 20.40 -17.87 16.71
N LEU A 410 20.95 -16.68 16.96
CA LEU A 410 20.24 -15.60 17.63
C LEU A 410 19.03 -15.14 16.81
N ARG A 411 19.20 -14.94 15.50
CA ARG A 411 18.11 -14.61 14.59
C ARG A 411 17.02 -15.66 14.64
N ARG A 412 17.37 -16.95 14.58
CA ARG A 412 16.40 -18.04 14.66
C ARG A 412 15.66 -18.06 16.00
N TYR A 413 16.34 -17.76 17.09
CA TYR A 413 15.71 -17.62 18.40
C TYR A 413 14.69 -16.47 18.41
N LEU A 414 15.06 -15.29 17.89
CA LEU A 414 14.16 -14.15 17.76
C LEU A 414 12.97 -14.47 16.84
N GLU A 415 13.19 -15.16 15.73
CA GLU A 415 12.14 -15.58 14.81
C GLU A 415 11.03 -16.40 15.50
N CYS A 416 11.40 -17.21 16.49
CA CYS A 416 10.48 -18.07 17.23
C CYS A 416 9.91 -17.43 18.50
N ARG A 417 10.66 -16.52 19.14
CA ARG A 417 10.40 -16.09 20.53
C ARG A 417 10.29 -14.58 20.72
N ALA A 418 10.55 -13.76 19.70
CA ALA A 418 10.44 -12.32 19.83
C ALA A 418 9.04 -11.91 20.33
N THR A 419 9.02 -10.91 21.19
CA THR A 419 7.81 -10.34 21.82
C THR A 419 7.51 -8.92 21.35
N SER A 420 8.44 -8.30 20.60
CA SER A 420 8.29 -7.01 19.96
C SER A 420 9.06 -7.01 18.62
N PRO A 421 8.54 -6.32 17.58
CA PRO A 421 9.29 -6.03 16.35
C PRO A 421 10.60 -5.26 16.58
N ASP A 422 10.68 -4.46 17.65
CA ASP A 422 11.86 -3.62 17.94
C ASP A 422 13.13 -4.46 18.19
N LEU A 423 12.97 -5.71 18.65
CA LEU A 423 14.10 -6.62 18.85
C LEU A 423 14.81 -6.95 17.52
N PHE A 424 14.06 -6.99 16.42
CA PHE A 424 14.68 -7.19 15.10
C PHE A 424 15.44 -5.95 14.64
N GLN A 425 14.98 -4.75 14.99
CA GLN A 425 15.72 -3.52 14.67
C GLN A 425 17.10 -3.52 15.34
N ALA A 426 17.16 -3.83 16.64
CA ALA A 426 18.42 -3.98 17.35
C ALA A 426 19.29 -5.11 16.79
N PHE A 427 18.67 -6.23 16.39
CA PHE A 427 19.40 -7.33 15.76
C PHE A 427 20.00 -6.93 14.41
N TYR A 428 19.28 -6.17 13.59
CA TYR A 428 19.77 -5.70 12.29
C TYR A 428 20.95 -4.74 12.43
N GLU A 429 20.91 -3.84 13.41
CA GLU A 429 22.02 -2.95 13.72
C GLU A 429 23.27 -3.73 14.17
N LEU A 430 23.08 -4.76 15.00
CA LEU A 430 24.17 -5.67 15.40
C LEU A 430 24.75 -6.43 14.20
N GLU A 431 23.90 -6.97 13.32
CA GLU A 431 24.33 -7.70 12.13
C GLU A 431 25.15 -6.81 11.19
N ASP A 432 24.70 -5.57 10.97
CA ASP A 432 25.41 -4.59 10.15
C ASP A 432 26.74 -4.17 10.80
N ALA A 433 26.78 -3.98 12.13
CA ALA A 433 28.02 -3.67 12.85
C ALA A 433 29.05 -4.79 12.75
N VAL A 434 28.62 -6.05 12.92
CA VAL A 434 29.49 -7.23 12.74
C VAL A 434 30.02 -7.29 11.31
N TYR A 435 29.16 -7.04 10.31
CA TYR A 435 29.59 -7.02 8.92
C TYR A 435 30.68 -5.98 8.66
N MET A 436 30.55 -4.77 9.21
CA MET A 436 31.54 -3.69 9.04
C MET A 436 32.90 -4.07 9.65
N VAL A 437 32.91 -4.79 10.77
CA VAL A 437 34.14 -5.28 11.40
C VAL A 437 34.80 -6.38 10.56
N SER A 438 34.03 -7.32 10.01
CA SER A 438 34.57 -8.41 9.18
C SER A 438 35.04 -7.97 7.79
N ALA A 439 34.58 -6.81 7.30
CA ALA A 439 34.96 -6.26 6.00
C ALA A 439 36.15 -5.30 6.05
N SER A 440 36.65 -4.99 7.26
CA SER A 440 37.83 -4.16 7.52
C SER A 440 39.06 -5.04 7.70
#